data_AF-A0A352GNW3-F1
#
_entry.id   AF-A0A352GNW3-F1
#
_cell.length_a   1.000
_cell.length_b   1.000
_cell.length_c   1.000
_cell.angle_alpha   90.00
_cell.angle_beta   90.00
_cell.angle_gamma   90.00
#
_symmetry.space_group_name_H-M   'P 1'
#
loop_
_entity.id
_entity.type
_entity.pdbx_description
1 polymer ?
#
loop_
_entity_poly.entity_id
_entity_poly.type
_entity_poly.pdbx_seq_one_letter_code
_entity_poly.pdbx_strand_id
1 'polypeptide(L)' 'MAIRLKFWGVRGSIACATPQHMKYGGNTSCIEVEAGDYRFVMDAGTG' A
#
# COMPACT_ATOMS: atom_id res chain seq x y z
N MET A 1 -3.14 17.25 -15.01
CA MET A 1 -3.75 16.52 -13.88
C MET A 1 -2.67 15.75 -13.17
N ALA A 2 -2.63 15.78 -11.84
CA ALA A 2 -1.69 14.99 -11.04
C ALA A 2 -2.37 13.70 -10.58
N ILE A 3 -1.65 12.58 -10.64
CA ILE A 3 -2.07 11.31 -10.03
C ILE A 3 -1.45 11.25 -8.64
N ARG A 4 -2.24 10.89 -7.62
CA ARG A 4 -1.74 10.64 -6.27
C ARG A 4 -1.81 9.15 -5.98
N LEU A 5 -0.72 8.63 -5.45
CA LEU A 5 -0.59 7.23 -5.02
C LEU A 5 -0.38 7.20 -3.51
N LYS A 6 -1.10 6.30 -2.83
CA LYS A 6 -0.84 5.96 -1.44
C LYS A 6 -0.54 4.46 -1.35
N PHE A 7 0.64 4.15 -0.84
CA PHE A 7 1.04 2.78 -0.54
C PHE A 7 0.59 2.46 0.88
N TRP A 8 -0.43 1.62 0.99
CA TRP A 8 -0.89 1.12 2.29
C TRP A 8 -0.06 -0.08 2.77
N GLY A 9 0.48 -0.82 1.81
CA GLY A 9 1.43 -1.90 2.06
C GLY A 9 2.36 -2.14 0.87
N VAL A 10 3.56 -2.60 1.18
CA VAL A 10 4.72 -2.66 0.26
C VAL A 10 5.51 -3.95 0.39
N ARG A 11 5.05 -4.90 1.23
CA ARG A 11 5.59 -6.26 1.29
C ARG A 11 4.95 -7.12 0.19
N GLY A 12 5.63 -8.19 -0.19
CA GLY A 12 5.07 -9.22 -1.07
C GLY A 12 4.01 -10.05 -0.37
N SER A 13 3.96 -11.36 -0.65
CA SER A 13 2.92 -12.27 -0.16
C SER A 13 2.83 -12.44 1.36
N ILE A 14 3.86 -12.02 2.11
CA ILE A 14 3.95 -12.24 3.56
C ILE A 14 4.18 -10.91 4.27
N ALA A 15 3.28 -10.58 5.21
CA ALA A 15 3.43 -9.43 6.10
C ALA A 15 4.65 -9.61 7.03
N CYS A 16 5.32 -8.52 7.36
CA CYS A 16 6.49 -8.50 8.25
C CYS A 16 6.32 -7.41 9.31
N ALA A 17 5.30 -7.54 10.15
CA ALA A 17 4.94 -6.58 11.20
C ALA A 17 5.84 -6.71 12.46
N THR A 18 7.16 -6.81 12.29
CA THR A 18 8.11 -6.82 13.41
C THR A 18 8.89 -5.50 13.44
N PRO A 19 9.28 -4.99 14.62
CA PRO A 19 9.98 -3.70 14.73
C PRO A 19 11.23 -3.57 13.84
N GLN A 20 11.93 -4.67 13.62
CA GLN A 20 13.14 -4.73 12.78
C GLN A 20 12.87 -4.42 11.31
N HIS A 21 11.65 -4.65 10.81
CA HIS A 21 11.29 -4.48 9.41
C HIS A 21 10.44 -3.22 9.13
N MET A 22 9.91 -2.56 10.17
CA MET A 22 8.97 -1.44 10.03
C MET A 22 9.51 -0.24 9.25
N LYS A 23 10.83 -0.01 9.24
CA LYS A 23 11.49 1.01 8.40
C LYS A 23 11.07 0.91 6.92
N TYR A 24 10.78 -0.29 6.46
CA TYR A 24 10.42 -0.59 5.07
C TYR A 24 8.93 -0.90 4.88
N GLY A 25 8.11 -0.81 5.93
CA GLY A 25 6.70 -1.21 5.91
C GLY A 25 6.46 -2.68 6.28
N GLY A 26 5.36 -2.95 6.98
CA GLY A 26 5.03 -4.29 7.50
C GLY A 26 3.90 -5.02 6.76
N ASN A 27 3.11 -4.31 5.97
CA ASN A 27 1.90 -4.84 5.32
C ASN A 27 2.16 -5.36 3.91
N THR A 28 1.41 -6.39 3.50
CA THR A 28 1.39 -6.90 2.11
C THR A 28 0.82 -5.86 1.15
N SER A 29 0.91 -6.06 -0.16
CA SER A 29 0.51 -5.08 -1.17
C SER A 29 -0.93 -4.56 -1.03
N CYS A 30 -1.06 -3.23 -1.06
CA CYS A 30 -2.28 -2.51 -1.40
C CYS A 30 -1.92 -1.06 -1.74
N ILE A 31 -2.56 -0.53 -2.78
CA ILE A 31 -2.32 0.83 -3.27
C ILE A 31 -3.65 1.51 -3.50
N GLU A 32 -3.77 2.74 -3.01
CA GLU A 32 -4.85 3.64 -3.41
C GLU A 32 -4.36 4.60 -4.49
N VAL A 33 -5.16 4.73 -5.55
CA VAL A 33 -4.91 5.63 -6.67
C VAL A 33 -6.03 6.67 -6.72
N GLU A 34 -5.66 7.94 -6.67
CA GLU A 34 -6.56 9.06 -6.91
C GLU A 34 -6.20 9.74 -8.24
N ALA A 35 -7.15 9.80 -9.16
CA ALA A 35 -6.99 10.36 -10.50
C ALA A 35 -8.23 11.18 -10.90
N GLY A 36 -8.19 12.50 -10.65
CA GLY A 36 -9.37 13.35 -10.81
C GLY A 36 -10.45 12.98 -9.80
N ASP A 37 -11.68 12.75 -10.26
CA ASP A 37 -12.82 12.34 -9.42
C ASP A 37 -12.85 10.83 -9.15
N TYR A 38 -11.90 10.07 -9.69
CA TYR A 38 -11.82 8.63 -9.51
C TYR A 38 -10.89 8.26 -8.35
N ARG A 39 -11.33 7.33 -7.52
CA ARG A 39 -10.53 6.66 -6.49
C ARG A 39 -10.61 5.16 -6.68
N PHE A 40 -9.45 4.51 -6.74
CA PHE A 40 -9.31 3.07 -6.89
C PHE A 40 -8.50 2.51 -5.74
N VAL A 41 -8.85 1.30 -5.29
CA VAL A 41 -8.01 0.49 -4.41
C VAL A 41 -7.58 -0.73 -5.19
N MET A 42 -6.28 -0.95 -5.27
CA MET A 42 -5.65 -2.06 -5.96
C MET A 42 -5.11 -3.03 -4.92
N ASP A 43 -5.61 -4.27 -4.97
CA ASP A 43 -5.40 -5.33 -3.98
C ASP A 43 -6.18 -5.12 -2.66
N ALA A 44 -6.19 -6.13 -1.80
CA ALA A 44 -6.85 -6.12 -0.49
C ALA A 44 -6.01 -6.89 0.55
N GLY A 45 -4.70 -6.64 0.53
CA GLY A 45 -3.75 -7.19 1.49
C GLY A 45 -3.93 -6.66 2.92
N THR A 46 -2.96 -6.92 3.80
CA THR A 46 -3.02 -6.49 5.21
C THR A 46 -2.82 -4.99 5.42
N GLY A 47 -2.54 -4.25 4.36
CA GLY A 47 -2.49 -2.80 4.35
C GLY A 47 -2.70 -2.39 2.93
#